data_AF-A0A534L374-F1
#
_entry.id   AF-A0A534L374-F1
#
_cell.length_a   1.000
_cell.length_b   1.000
_cell.length_c   1.000
_cell.angle_alpha   90.00
_cell.angle_beta   90.00
_cell.angle_gamma   90.00
#
_symmetry.space_group_name_H-M   'P 1'
#
loop_
_entity.id
_entity.type
_entity.pdbx_description
1 polymer ?
#
loop_
_entity_poly.entity_id
_entity_poly.type
_entity_poly.pdbx_seq_one_letter_code
_entity_poly.pdbx_strand_id
1 'polypeptide(L)'
;MGLLPSRRAAIGRVFWPRGLRRAAFLLAASVALFWSSVASGRWTISIPDSGPVYGDVLIAWVAVLVHVSAWPNLWAGLRDLRAREPNEPSVLVAWRAFLLTVAVVVAAIAILLFEYRAIVAPDAWIFILHATVFRYIGWSFVPILALQGVLFGRVAGYLEPRFRYLADVGAFVLFAVAAATTGVVLQSPGATAFTQAWSLGSGILLGAALVGYVLIALGMTAHLAPATSRLPMWPRQRPRGSSTERSLQVFR
;
A
#
# COMPACT_ATOMS: atom_id res chain seq x y z
N MET A 1 -20.99 -29.00 -20.01
CA MET A 1 -20.88 -27.92 -21.00
C MET A 1 -21.99 -26.90 -20.70
N GLY A 2 -21.79 -25.63 -20.40
CA GLY A 2 -20.57 -24.86 -20.15
C GLY A 2 -20.81 -23.86 -19.01
N LEU A 3 -19.84 -23.76 -18.12
CA LEU A 3 -19.76 -22.79 -17.03
C LEU A 3 -19.33 -21.43 -17.61
N LEU A 4 -20.27 -20.52 -17.83
CA LEU A 4 -19.94 -19.11 -18.00
C LEU A 4 -19.94 -18.46 -16.61
N PRO A 5 -18.83 -17.86 -16.15
CA PRO A 5 -18.83 -17.12 -14.91
C PRO A 5 -19.71 -15.88 -15.09
N SER A 6 -20.70 -15.74 -14.22
CA SER A 6 -21.57 -14.57 -14.12
C SER A 6 -20.74 -13.34 -13.78
N ARG A 7 -20.27 -12.64 -14.83
CA ARG A 7 -19.64 -11.33 -14.77
C ARG A 7 -20.72 -10.31 -14.37
N ARG A 8 -21.05 -10.22 -13.08
CA ARG A 8 -21.77 -9.05 -12.56
C ARG A 8 -20.83 -7.86 -12.67
N ALA A 9 -20.98 -7.12 -13.76
CA ALA A 9 -20.49 -5.76 -13.84
C ALA A 9 -21.11 -4.97 -12.68
N ALA A 10 -20.26 -4.43 -11.80
CA ALA A 10 -20.69 -3.48 -10.79
C ALA A 10 -21.20 -2.22 -11.50
N ILE A 11 -22.52 -2.12 -11.66
CA ILE A 11 -23.22 -1.01 -12.34
C ILE A 11 -23.42 0.22 -11.40
N GLY A 12 -22.97 0.16 -10.15
CA GLY A 12 -22.87 1.36 -9.32
C GLY A 12 -21.56 2.07 -9.59
N ARG A 13 -21.56 3.39 -9.87
CA ARG A 13 -20.35 4.21 -9.70
C ARG A 13 -19.93 4.13 -8.24
N VAL A 14 -19.09 3.17 -7.89
CA VAL A 14 -18.57 2.99 -6.54
C VAL A 14 -17.55 4.09 -6.32
N PHE A 15 -17.98 5.15 -5.63
CA PHE A 15 -17.07 6.19 -5.18
C PHE A 15 -16.10 5.55 -4.18
N TRP A 16 -14.91 5.22 -4.68
CA TRP A 16 -13.87 4.58 -3.91
C TRP A 16 -13.53 5.40 -2.66
N PRO A 17 -13.45 4.80 -1.46
CA PRO A 17 -13.20 5.55 -0.23
C PRO A 17 -11.85 6.28 -0.31
N ARG A 18 -11.88 7.60 -0.20
CA ARG A 18 -10.67 8.46 -0.23
C ARG A 18 -9.61 7.99 0.77
N GLY A 19 -10.04 7.42 1.90
CA GLY A 19 -9.17 6.82 2.92
C GLY A 19 -8.29 5.69 2.38
N LEU A 20 -8.85 4.71 1.66
CA LEU A 20 -8.06 3.58 1.14
C LEU A 20 -7.00 3.99 0.13
N ARG A 21 -7.28 5.02 -0.69
CA ARG A 21 -6.27 5.54 -1.63
C ARG A 21 -5.14 6.25 -0.90
N ARG A 22 -5.49 7.11 0.08
CA ARG A 22 -4.49 7.82 0.91
C ARG A 22 -3.61 6.83 1.64
N ALA A 23 -4.22 5.79 2.21
CA ALA A 23 -3.48 4.70 2.83
C ALA A 23 -2.52 4.00 1.87
N ALA A 24 -3.00 3.58 0.69
CA ALA A 24 -2.15 2.92 -0.30
C ALA A 24 -0.96 3.81 -0.72
N PHE A 25 -1.20 5.11 -0.93
CA PHE A 25 -0.15 6.08 -1.24
C PHE A 25 0.85 6.25 -0.10
N LEU A 26 0.37 6.39 1.15
CA LEU A 26 1.23 6.53 2.33
C LEU A 26 2.08 5.27 2.56
N LEU A 27 1.52 4.08 2.34
CA LEU A 27 2.27 2.83 2.43
C LEU A 27 3.36 2.76 1.35
N ALA A 28 3.04 3.13 0.11
CA ALA A 28 4.06 3.20 -0.96
C ALA A 28 5.15 4.23 -0.65
N ALA A 29 4.78 5.42 -0.17
CA ALA A 29 5.72 6.45 0.23
C ALA A 29 6.61 6.01 1.40
N SER A 30 6.04 5.34 2.41
CA SER A 30 6.77 4.74 3.52
C SER A 30 7.80 3.74 3.03
N VAL A 31 7.42 2.81 2.15
CA VAL A 31 8.35 1.79 1.64
C VAL A 31 9.41 2.41 0.74
N ALA A 32 9.07 3.45 -0.04
CA ALA A 32 10.04 4.21 -0.83
C ALA A 32 11.08 4.88 0.08
N LEU A 33 10.64 5.55 1.15
CA LEU A 33 11.54 6.15 2.14
C LEU A 33 12.42 5.10 2.83
N PHE A 34 11.86 3.95 3.18
CA PHE A 34 12.62 2.86 3.78
C PHE A 34 13.68 2.30 2.81
N TRP A 35 13.34 2.12 1.54
CA TRP A 35 14.30 1.73 0.52
C TRP A 35 15.38 2.79 0.29
N SER A 36 15.01 4.07 0.24
CA SER A 36 15.96 5.18 0.16
C SER A 36 16.92 5.21 1.35
N SER A 37 16.43 5.00 2.57
CA SER A 37 17.28 4.88 3.78
C SER A 37 18.36 3.81 3.60
N VAL A 38 17.97 2.62 3.11
CA VAL A 38 18.92 1.52 2.86
C VAL A 38 19.88 1.85 1.72
N ALA A 39 19.40 2.47 0.64
CA ALA A 39 20.19 2.80 -0.54
C ALA A 39 21.18 3.95 -0.32
N SER A 40 20.86 4.92 0.56
CA SER A 40 21.71 6.07 0.86
C SER A 40 23.00 5.72 1.60
N GLY A 41 23.10 4.51 2.18
CA GLY A 41 24.24 4.10 2.99
C GLY A 41 24.37 4.92 4.29
N ARG A 42 25.41 4.62 5.07
CA ARG A 42 25.63 5.30 6.36
C ARG A 42 26.22 6.69 6.15
N TRP A 43 25.46 7.71 6.52
CA TRP A 43 25.93 9.10 6.54
C TRP A 43 25.53 9.77 7.86
N THR A 44 26.35 10.71 8.33
CA THR A 44 26.20 11.33 9.65
C THR A 44 25.95 12.83 9.53
N ILE A 45 25.01 13.33 10.32
CA ILE A 45 24.76 14.74 10.55
C ILE A 45 25.45 15.08 11.86
N SER A 46 26.44 15.97 11.80
CA SER A 46 27.09 16.47 13.00
C SER A 46 26.26 17.61 13.56
N ILE A 47 25.69 17.41 14.75
CA ILE A 47 25.00 18.46 15.49
C ILE A 47 25.95 18.90 16.61
N PRO A 48 26.22 20.21 16.79
CA PRO A 48 26.97 20.69 17.94
C PRO A 48 26.30 20.22 19.24
N ASP A 49 27.09 19.74 20.21
CA ASP A 49 26.65 19.32 21.56
C ASP A 49 25.77 18.05 21.68
N SER A 50 25.35 17.44 20.58
CA SER A 50 24.65 16.15 20.57
C SER A 50 25.31 15.27 19.52
N GLY A 51 25.92 14.15 19.94
CA GLY A 51 26.76 13.27 19.09
C GLY A 51 26.16 12.88 17.72
N PRO A 52 26.93 12.19 16.85
CA PRO A 52 26.58 12.01 15.44
C PRO A 52 25.20 11.39 15.25
N VAL A 53 24.32 12.08 14.50
CA VAL A 53 23.01 11.57 14.12
C VAL A 53 23.14 10.85 12.78
N TYR A 54 22.72 9.58 12.75
CA TYR A 54 22.74 8.76 11.52
C TYR A 54 21.55 9.13 10.63
N GLY A 55 21.82 9.72 9.47
CA GLY A 55 20.80 10.23 8.57
C GLY A 55 19.98 9.13 7.89
N ASP A 56 20.59 7.97 7.62
CA ASP A 56 19.90 6.76 7.17
C ASP A 56 18.87 6.29 8.20
N VAL A 57 19.24 6.29 9.48
CA VAL A 57 18.35 5.93 10.59
C VAL A 57 17.20 6.93 10.71
N LEU A 58 17.46 8.23 10.53
CA LEU A 58 16.43 9.26 10.55
C LEU A 58 15.40 9.03 9.44
N ILE A 59 15.83 8.74 8.21
CA ILE A 59 14.92 8.43 7.08
C ILE A 59 14.10 7.18 7.38
N ALA A 60 14.69 6.14 7.96
CA ALA A 60 13.97 4.94 8.36
C ALA A 60 12.87 5.25 9.40
N TRP A 61 13.14 6.13 10.37
CA TRP A 61 12.13 6.58 11.33
C TRP A 61 11.00 7.36 10.67
N VAL A 62 11.32 8.26 9.73
CA VAL A 62 10.28 8.95 8.94
C VAL A 62 9.44 7.94 8.17
N ALA A 63 10.05 6.92 7.57
CA ALA A 63 9.33 5.85 6.88
C ALA A 63 8.34 5.13 7.81
N VAL A 64 8.74 4.83 9.06
CA VAL A 64 7.86 4.23 10.08
C VAL A 64 6.70 5.15 10.44
N LEU A 65 6.96 6.45 10.66
CA LEU A 65 5.91 7.43 10.96
C LEU A 65 4.89 7.53 9.82
N VAL A 66 5.37 7.56 8.57
CA VAL A 66 4.50 7.56 7.38
C VAL A 66 3.69 6.27 7.31
N HIS A 67 4.28 5.11 7.64
CA HIS A 67 3.57 3.83 7.68
C HIS A 67 2.40 3.85 8.66
N VAL A 68 2.65 4.29 9.90
CA VAL A 68 1.64 4.36 10.97
C VAL A 68 0.55 5.37 10.62
N SER A 69 0.91 6.48 9.95
CA SER A 69 -0.06 7.48 9.47
C SER A 69 -1.04 6.94 8.42
N ALA A 70 -0.71 5.82 7.76
CA ALA A 70 -1.62 5.15 6.83
C ALA A 70 -2.78 4.43 7.55
N TRP A 71 -2.60 4.04 8.82
CA TRP A 71 -3.56 3.19 9.53
C TRP A 71 -4.92 3.84 9.80
N PRO A 72 -5.01 5.11 10.23
CA PRO A 72 -6.31 5.78 10.36
C PRO A 72 -7.08 5.83 9.04
N ASN A 73 -6.35 6.00 7.93
CA ASN A 73 -6.92 6.02 6.59
C ASN A 73 -7.41 4.62 6.14
N LEU A 74 -6.66 3.55 6.46
CA LEU A 74 -7.08 2.16 6.26
C LEU A 74 -8.32 1.83 7.08
N TRP A 75 -8.31 2.17 8.36
CA TRP A 75 -9.42 1.93 9.28
C TRP A 75 -10.70 2.59 8.79
N ALA A 76 -10.66 3.91 8.53
CA ALA A 76 -11.81 4.65 8.05
C ALA A 76 -12.30 4.13 6.70
N GLY A 77 -11.36 3.83 5.79
CA GLY A 77 -11.66 3.32 4.46
C GLY A 77 -12.32 1.94 4.46
N LEU A 78 -11.79 0.99 5.24
CA LEU A 78 -12.37 -0.34 5.35
C LEU A 78 -13.67 -0.35 6.15
N ARG A 79 -13.82 0.54 7.15
CA ARG A 79 -15.06 0.70 7.91
C ARG A 79 -16.20 1.20 7.00
N ASP A 80 -15.91 2.18 6.14
CA ASP A 80 -16.86 2.67 5.14
C ASP A 80 -17.23 1.58 4.13
N LEU A 81 -16.26 0.79 3.63
CA LEU A 81 -16.56 -0.37 2.77
C LEU A 81 -17.46 -1.39 3.48
N ARG A 82 -17.15 -1.74 4.72
CA ARG A 82 -17.93 -2.71 5.49
C ARG A 82 -19.34 -2.22 5.79
N ALA A 83 -19.54 -0.91 5.97
CA ALA A 83 -20.85 -0.33 6.16
C ALA A 83 -21.70 -0.38 4.88
N ARG A 84 -21.08 -0.24 3.70
CA ARG A 84 -21.77 -0.28 2.41
C ARG A 84 -22.07 -1.70 1.94
N GLU A 85 -21.16 -2.65 2.22
CA GLU A 85 -21.27 -4.03 1.78
C GLU A 85 -21.08 -5.01 2.95
N PRO A 86 -22.05 -5.08 3.89
CA PRO A 86 -21.90 -5.85 5.13
C PRO A 86 -21.84 -7.37 4.91
N ASN A 87 -22.43 -7.88 3.83
CA ASN A 87 -22.53 -9.31 3.55
C ASN A 87 -21.46 -9.83 2.59
N GLU A 88 -20.56 -8.96 2.13
CA GLU A 88 -19.60 -9.30 1.10
C GLU A 88 -18.32 -9.91 1.74
N PRO A 89 -18.01 -11.20 1.48
CA PRO A 89 -16.95 -11.93 2.18
C PRO A 89 -15.56 -11.35 1.92
N SER A 90 -15.35 -10.73 0.75
CA SER A 90 -14.10 -10.08 0.39
C SER A 90 -13.75 -8.93 1.36
N VAL A 91 -14.75 -8.15 1.78
CA VAL A 91 -14.58 -7.05 2.74
C VAL A 91 -14.21 -7.57 4.12
N LEU A 92 -14.87 -8.66 4.56
CA LEU A 92 -14.58 -9.28 5.85
C LEU A 92 -13.14 -9.81 5.91
N VAL A 93 -12.67 -10.44 4.83
CA VAL A 93 -11.28 -10.93 4.74
C VAL A 93 -10.29 -9.77 4.78
N ALA A 94 -10.54 -8.69 4.03
CA ALA A 94 -9.68 -7.50 4.06
C ALA A 94 -9.63 -6.86 5.46
N TRP A 95 -10.77 -6.77 6.14
CA TRP A 95 -10.86 -6.28 7.51
C TRP A 95 -10.06 -7.15 8.49
N ARG A 96 -10.19 -8.47 8.40
CA ARG A 96 -9.42 -9.41 9.24
C ARG A 96 -7.93 -9.32 8.95
N ALA A 97 -7.54 -9.20 7.68
CA ALA A 97 -6.14 -9.04 7.30
C ALA A 97 -5.54 -7.75 7.87
N PHE A 98 -6.29 -6.65 7.86
CA PHE A 98 -5.88 -5.40 8.52
C PHE A 98 -5.67 -5.59 10.03
N LEU A 99 -6.66 -6.17 10.72
CA LEU A 99 -6.57 -6.40 12.17
C LEU A 99 -5.41 -7.32 12.55
N LEU A 100 -5.20 -8.39 11.79
CA LEU A 100 -4.05 -9.29 11.97
C LEU A 100 -2.73 -8.57 11.73
N THR A 101 -2.66 -7.67 10.75
CA THR A 101 -1.46 -6.85 10.51
C THR A 101 -1.14 -5.99 11.73
N VAL A 102 -2.15 -5.31 12.28
CA VAL A 102 -1.99 -4.52 13.51
C VAL A 102 -1.55 -5.40 14.69
N ALA A 103 -2.17 -6.57 14.86
CA ALA A 103 -1.79 -7.51 15.92
C ALA A 103 -0.34 -7.97 15.80
N VAL A 104 0.12 -8.28 14.58
CA VAL A 104 1.53 -8.64 14.31
C VAL A 104 2.47 -7.50 14.66
N VAL A 105 2.13 -6.25 14.30
CA VAL A 105 2.98 -5.09 14.63
C VAL A 105 3.02 -4.84 16.13
N VAL A 106 1.88 -4.91 16.82
CA VAL A 106 1.83 -4.76 18.29
C VAL A 106 2.63 -5.85 18.98
N ALA A 107 2.50 -7.11 18.52
CA ALA A 107 3.30 -8.21 19.04
C ALA A 107 4.81 -7.99 18.83
N ALA A 108 5.21 -7.52 17.64
CA ALA A 108 6.60 -7.19 17.35
C ALA A 108 7.15 -6.09 18.27
N ILE A 109 6.36 -5.05 18.55
CA ILE A 109 6.73 -3.98 19.49
C ILE A 109 6.81 -4.50 20.93
N ALA A 110 5.86 -5.35 21.35
CA ALA A 110 5.87 -5.92 22.70
C ALA A 110 7.10 -6.82 22.93
N ILE A 111 7.44 -7.66 21.95
CA ILE A 111 8.65 -8.49 21.97
C ILE A 111 9.89 -7.59 22.04
N LEU A 112 9.95 -6.52 21.23
CA LEU A 112 11.04 -5.56 21.26
C LEU A 112 11.23 -4.94 22.65
N LEU A 113 10.14 -4.49 23.28
CA LEU A 113 10.20 -3.89 24.62
C LEU A 113 10.65 -4.90 25.67
N PHE A 114 10.22 -6.16 25.54
CA PHE A 114 10.62 -7.24 26.44
C PHE A 114 12.11 -7.57 26.30
N GLU A 115 12.61 -7.70 25.06
CA GLU A 115 14.04 -7.89 24.78
C GLU A 115 14.87 -6.73 25.28
N TYR A 116 14.44 -5.49 25.03
CA TYR A 116 15.15 -4.30 25.52
C TYR A 116 15.31 -4.36 27.04
N ARG A 117 14.24 -4.66 27.79
CA ARG A 117 14.31 -4.81 29.25
C ARG A 117 15.18 -5.97 29.72
N ALA A 118 15.27 -7.05 28.95
CA ALA A 118 16.12 -8.20 29.29
C ALA A 118 17.61 -7.93 29.07
N ILE A 119 17.98 -6.96 28.21
CA ILE A 119 19.37 -6.71 27.79
C ILE A 119 19.99 -5.50 28.53
N VAL A 120 19.25 -4.72 29.31
CA VAL A 120 19.81 -3.56 30.04
C VAL A 120 20.85 -4.00 31.09
N ALA A 121 22.11 -4.04 30.64
CA ALA A 121 23.29 -3.68 31.42
C ALA A 121 23.56 -2.18 31.24
N PRO A 122 24.10 -1.46 32.24
CA PRO A 122 24.00 -0.01 32.36
C PRO A 122 24.66 0.84 31.25
N ASP A 123 25.55 0.30 30.41
CA ASP A 123 26.55 1.12 29.70
C ASP A 123 26.50 1.11 28.16
N ALA A 124 25.47 0.55 27.51
CA ALA A 124 25.46 0.39 26.04
C ALA A 124 24.13 0.79 25.38
N TRP A 125 23.76 2.07 25.52
CA TRP A 125 22.40 2.56 25.24
C TRP A 125 22.03 2.70 23.75
N ILE A 126 23.00 2.76 22.82
CA ILE A 126 22.73 3.16 21.42
C ILE A 126 23.12 2.08 20.40
N PHE A 127 24.13 1.25 20.69
CA PHE A 127 24.62 0.23 19.74
C PHE A 127 23.86 -1.10 19.81
N ILE A 128 23.36 -1.48 20.98
CA ILE A 128 22.61 -2.74 21.16
C ILE A 128 21.27 -2.67 20.42
N LEU A 129 20.66 -1.49 20.34
CA LEU A 129 19.40 -1.24 19.63
C LEU A 129 19.49 -1.48 18.12
N HIS A 130 20.68 -1.51 17.53
CA HIS A 130 20.85 -1.68 16.08
C HIS A 130 21.17 -3.13 15.69
N ALA A 131 21.90 -3.87 16.53
CA ALA A 131 22.36 -5.23 16.21
C ALA A 131 21.42 -6.35 16.70
N THR A 132 20.62 -6.12 17.76
CA THR A 132 19.73 -7.16 18.33
C THR A 132 18.27 -7.02 17.88
N VAL A 133 17.77 -5.78 17.77
CA VAL A 133 16.38 -5.40 17.41
C VAL A 133 15.94 -5.91 16.03
N PHE A 134 16.83 -5.91 15.04
CA PHE A 134 16.50 -6.36 13.69
C PHE A 134 16.33 -7.88 13.57
N ARG A 135 16.79 -8.65 14.57
CA ARG A 135 16.86 -10.12 14.53
C ARG A 135 15.48 -10.78 14.46
N TYR A 136 14.51 -10.25 15.20
CA TYR A 136 13.14 -10.79 15.28
C TYR A 136 12.08 -9.90 14.64
N ILE A 137 12.27 -8.58 14.62
CA ILE A 137 11.37 -7.65 13.92
C ILE A 137 11.36 -7.94 12.41
N GLY A 138 12.50 -8.32 11.84
CA GLY A 138 12.59 -8.74 10.44
C GLY A 138 11.53 -9.78 10.06
N TRP A 139 11.35 -10.79 10.91
CA TRP A 139 10.37 -11.84 10.68
C TRP A 139 8.92 -11.37 10.67
N SER A 140 8.59 -10.27 11.34
CA SER A 140 7.24 -9.70 11.30
C SER A 140 6.89 -9.12 9.92
N PHE A 141 7.89 -8.74 9.10
CA PHE A 141 7.64 -8.21 7.76
C PHE A 141 7.02 -9.24 6.82
N VAL A 142 7.38 -10.52 6.94
CA VAL A 142 6.85 -11.59 6.08
C VAL A 142 5.32 -11.71 6.18
N PRO A 143 4.72 -11.93 7.38
CA PRO A 143 3.27 -11.96 7.52
C PRO A 143 2.64 -10.58 7.22
N ILE A 144 3.31 -9.45 7.52
CA ILE A 144 2.79 -8.12 7.17
C ILE A 144 2.62 -7.97 5.65
N LEU A 145 3.63 -8.33 4.86
CA LEU A 145 3.57 -8.27 3.39
C LEU A 145 2.44 -9.16 2.85
N ALA A 146 2.33 -10.39 3.35
CA ALA A 146 1.28 -11.31 2.93
C ALA A 146 -0.12 -10.79 3.28
N LEU A 147 -0.32 -10.28 4.51
CA LEU A 147 -1.60 -9.74 4.96
C LEU A 147 -1.99 -8.47 4.19
N GLN A 148 -1.02 -7.61 3.88
CA GLN A 148 -1.26 -6.42 3.06
C GLN A 148 -1.57 -6.78 1.60
N GLY A 149 -0.90 -7.79 1.04
CA GLY A 149 -1.27 -8.38 -0.26
C GLY A 149 -2.70 -8.91 -0.26
N VAL A 150 -3.10 -9.68 0.75
CA VAL A 150 -4.49 -10.15 0.91
C VAL A 150 -5.47 -8.99 1.02
N LEU A 151 -5.17 -7.99 1.85
CA LEU A 151 -6.01 -6.82 2.04
C LEU A 151 -6.26 -6.09 0.72
N PHE A 152 -5.20 -5.73 0.00
CA PHE A 152 -5.33 -4.97 -1.23
C PHE A 152 -5.88 -5.79 -2.38
N GLY A 153 -5.55 -7.09 -2.50
CA GLY A 153 -6.13 -7.97 -3.52
C GLY A 153 -7.63 -8.19 -3.33
N ARG A 154 -8.13 -8.28 -2.08
CA ARG A 154 -9.58 -8.36 -1.81
C ARG A 154 -10.29 -7.06 -2.11
N VAL A 155 -9.64 -5.94 -1.79
CA VAL A 155 -10.17 -4.60 -2.01
C VAL A 155 -10.12 -4.23 -3.51
N ALA A 156 -9.17 -4.75 -4.29
CA ALA A 156 -9.06 -4.51 -5.73
C ALA A 156 -10.30 -4.93 -6.54
N GLY A 157 -11.13 -5.83 -6.01
CA GLY A 157 -12.40 -6.25 -6.61
C GLY A 157 -13.39 -5.11 -6.89
N TYR A 158 -13.26 -3.98 -6.19
CA TYR A 158 -14.12 -2.80 -6.35
C TYR A 158 -13.56 -1.75 -7.34
N LEU A 159 -12.39 -2.00 -7.94
CA LEU A 159 -11.79 -1.11 -8.93
C LEU A 159 -12.28 -1.43 -10.35
N GLU A 160 -12.16 -0.48 -11.28
CA GLU A 160 -12.34 -0.76 -12.71
C GLU A 160 -11.33 -1.84 -13.17
N PRO A 161 -11.66 -2.66 -14.19
CA PRO A 161 -10.85 -3.81 -14.60
C PRO A 161 -9.36 -3.52 -14.83
N ARG A 162 -9.05 -2.36 -15.43
CA ARG A 162 -7.66 -1.92 -15.70
C ARG A 162 -6.86 -1.64 -14.43
N PHE A 163 -7.51 -1.06 -13.41
CA PHE A 163 -6.87 -0.65 -12.16
C PHE A 163 -6.84 -1.80 -11.16
N ARG A 164 -7.87 -2.65 -11.21
CA ARG A 164 -7.89 -3.93 -10.53
C ARG A 164 -6.69 -4.78 -10.91
N TYR A 165 -6.36 -4.88 -12.20
CA TYR A 165 -5.18 -5.63 -12.65
C TYR A 165 -3.88 -5.15 -11.99
N LEU A 166 -3.66 -3.83 -11.92
CA LEU A 166 -2.46 -3.27 -11.25
C LEU A 166 -2.41 -3.64 -9.76
N ALA A 167 -3.53 -3.50 -9.05
CA ALA A 167 -3.61 -3.83 -7.63
C ALA A 167 -3.48 -5.34 -7.36
N ASP A 168 -4.07 -6.19 -8.22
CA ASP A 168 -3.96 -7.65 -8.14
C ASP A 168 -2.51 -8.12 -8.39
N VAL A 169 -1.83 -7.55 -9.39
CA VAL A 169 -0.40 -7.83 -9.66
C VAL A 169 0.46 -7.34 -8.49
N GLY A 170 0.23 -6.14 -7.99
CA GLY A 170 0.97 -5.63 -6.84
C GLY A 170 0.78 -6.49 -5.58
N ALA A 171 -0.45 -6.93 -5.30
CA ALA A 171 -0.74 -7.87 -4.22
C ALA A 171 -0.04 -9.23 -4.40
N PHE A 172 -0.04 -9.75 -5.63
CA PHE A 172 0.70 -10.98 -5.96
C PHE A 172 2.20 -10.82 -5.73
N VAL A 173 2.79 -9.68 -6.12
CA VAL A 173 4.20 -9.38 -5.88
C VAL A 173 4.50 -9.37 -4.38
N LEU A 174 3.67 -8.72 -3.54
CA LEU A 174 3.86 -8.75 -2.08
C LEU A 174 3.84 -10.17 -1.51
N PHE A 175 2.91 -11.01 -2.00
CA PHE A 175 2.84 -12.42 -1.58
C PHE A 175 4.05 -13.23 -2.04
N ALA A 176 4.50 -13.03 -3.28
CA ALA A 176 5.69 -13.67 -3.82
C ALA A 176 6.96 -13.26 -3.05
N VAL A 177 7.10 -11.99 -2.67
CA VAL A 177 8.21 -11.53 -1.84
C VAL A 177 8.18 -12.16 -0.44
N ALA A 178 7.01 -12.27 0.18
CA ALA A 178 6.85 -12.96 1.46
C ALA A 178 7.24 -14.44 1.36
N ALA A 179 6.79 -15.13 0.30
CA ALA A 179 7.12 -16.53 0.05
C ALA A 179 8.61 -16.74 -0.25
N ALA A 180 9.20 -15.89 -1.09
CA ALA A 180 10.63 -15.93 -1.42
C ALA A 180 11.49 -15.67 -0.18
N THR A 181 11.12 -14.68 0.65
CA THR A 181 11.78 -14.42 1.92
C THR A 181 11.74 -15.66 2.83
N THR A 182 10.57 -16.30 2.93
CA THR A 182 10.42 -17.53 3.72
C THR A 182 11.32 -18.64 3.19
N GLY A 183 11.35 -18.85 1.87
CA GLY A 183 12.19 -19.86 1.22
C GLY A 183 13.69 -19.65 1.48
N VAL A 184 14.19 -18.43 1.29
CA VAL A 184 15.61 -18.11 1.53
C VAL A 184 15.98 -18.34 3.00
N VAL A 185 15.11 -17.94 3.92
CA VAL A 185 15.37 -18.08 5.35
C VAL A 185 15.31 -19.54 5.81
N LEU A 186 14.44 -20.37 5.22
CA LEU A 186 14.40 -21.81 5.51
C LEU A 186 15.62 -22.56 4.96
N GLN A 187 16.25 -22.08 3.87
CA GLN A 187 17.44 -22.69 3.29
C GLN A 187 18.68 -22.49 4.16
N SER A 188 18.80 -21.34 4.81
CA SER A 188 19.90 -21.01 5.72
C SER A 188 19.35 -20.50 7.04
N PRO A 189 18.75 -21.37 7.87
CA PRO A 189 18.12 -20.97 9.11
C PRO A 189 19.18 -20.44 10.08
N GLY A 190 18.95 -19.24 10.60
CA GLY A 190 19.92 -18.59 11.45
C GLY A 190 19.38 -17.29 12.04
N ALA A 191 20.06 -16.85 13.10
CA ALA A 191 19.85 -15.58 13.76
C ALA A 191 19.65 -14.39 12.80
N THR A 192 20.56 -14.30 11.84
CA THR A 192 20.67 -13.21 10.87
C THR A 192 20.09 -13.59 9.52
N ALA A 193 19.40 -14.72 9.41
CA ALA A 193 18.96 -15.24 8.12
C ALA A 193 18.01 -14.26 7.40
N PHE A 194 17.16 -13.53 8.13
CA PHE A 194 16.31 -12.50 7.54
C PHE A 194 17.13 -11.31 7.02
N THR A 195 18.02 -10.76 7.85
CA THR A 195 18.85 -9.62 7.46
C THR A 195 19.79 -9.99 6.32
N GLN A 196 20.31 -11.21 6.32
CA GLN A 196 21.06 -11.81 5.21
C GLN A 196 20.19 -12.04 3.98
N ALA A 197 18.96 -12.55 4.09
CA ALA A 197 18.07 -12.72 2.94
C ALA A 197 17.78 -11.39 2.23
N TRP A 198 17.60 -10.32 3.01
CA TRP A 198 17.31 -8.98 2.51
C TRP A 198 18.59 -8.22 2.11
N SER A 199 19.77 -8.59 2.63
CA SER A 199 21.09 -8.02 2.32
C SER A 199 21.83 -8.74 1.19
N LEU A 200 21.97 -10.07 1.25
CA LEU A 200 22.56 -10.95 0.21
C LEU A 200 21.72 -10.96 -1.07
N GLY A 201 20.42 -10.65 -0.97
CA GLY A 201 19.54 -10.44 -2.13
C GLY A 201 19.71 -9.09 -2.84
N SER A 202 20.83 -8.38 -2.64
CA SER A 202 21.22 -7.12 -3.31
C SER A 202 20.17 -5.98 -3.35
N GLY A 203 19.19 -6.00 -2.43
CA GLY A 203 18.06 -5.07 -2.45
C GLY A 203 16.93 -5.45 -3.41
N ILE A 204 16.99 -6.62 -4.07
CA ILE A 204 15.97 -7.11 -5.02
C ILE A 204 14.64 -7.39 -4.30
N LEU A 205 14.65 -8.07 -3.14
CA LEU A 205 13.41 -8.35 -2.40
C LEU A 205 12.75 -7.08 -1.89
N LEU A 206 13.55 -6.14 -1.37
CA LEU A 206 13.06 -4.84 -0.92
C LEU A 206 12.56 -3.98 -2.09
N GLY A 207 13.27 -4.00 -3.22
CA GLY A 207 12.86 -3.34 -4.46
C GLY A 207 11.59 -3.96 -5.05
N ALA A 208 11.45 -5.28 -5.01
CA ALA A 208 10.24 -5.99 -5.44
C ALA A 208 9.06 -5.66 -4.53
N ALA A 209 9.25 -5.60 -3.21
CA ALA A 209 8.23 -5.13 -2.29
C ALA A 209 7.79 -3.70 -2.64
N LEU A 210 8.75 -2.79 -2.86
CA LEU A 210 8.48 -1.42 -3.30
C LEU A 210 7.66 -1.40 -4.60
N VAL A 211 8.04 -2.18 -5.60
CA VAL A 211 7.28 -2.31 -6.86
C VAL A 211 5.85 -2.80 -6.57
N GLY A 212 5.67 -3.78 -5.70
CA GLY A 212 4.35 -4.27 -5.28
C GLY A 212 3.48 -3.16 -4.67
N TYR A 213 4.03 -2.38 -3.74
CA TYR A 213 3.32 -1.24 -3.14
C TYR A 213 3.05 -0.12 -4.15
N VAL A 214 3.98 0.17 -5.05
CA VAL A 214 3.79 1.18 -6.12
C VAL A 214 2.68 0.75 -7.07
N LEU A 215 2.63 -0.51 -7.48
CA LEU A 215 1.56 -1.05 -8.34
C LEU A 215 0.19 -0.97 -7.64
N ILE A 216 0.12 -1.33 -6.36
CA ILE A 216 -1.09 -1.16 -5.55
C ILE A 216 -1.47 0.32 -5.50
N ALA A 217 -0.55 1.22 -5.15
CA ALA A 217 -0.81 2.64 -5.08
C ALA A 217 -1.32 3.18 -6.41
N LEU A 218 -0.67 2.85 -7.52
CA LEU A 218 -1.08 3.23 -8.88
C LEU A 218 -2.49 2.73 -9.21
N GLY A 219 -2.78 1.44 -8.98
CA GLY A 219 -4.13 0.90 -9.16
C GLY A 219 -5.17 1.66 -8.32
N MET A 220 -4.81 2.04 -7.10
CA MET A 220 -5.70 2.70 -6.16
C MET A 220 -5.84 4.21 -6.39
N THR A 221 -4.88 4.87 -7.05
CA THR A 221 -4.85 6.32 -7.26
C THR A 221 -5.10 6.76 -8.70
N ALA A 222 -4.98 5.89 -9.70
CA ALA A 222 -5.04 6.26 -11.11
C ALA A 222 -6.39 6.83 -11.58
N HIS A 223 -7.46 6.70 -10.79
CA HIS A 223 -8.72 7.46 -10.98
C HIS A 223 -8.57 8.99 -10.86
N LEU A 224 -7.41 9.50 -10.44
CA LEU A 224 -7.11 10.94 -10.34
C LEU A 224 -6.63 11.57 -11.65
N ALA A 225 -6.18 10.78 -12.63
CA ALA A 225 -6.02 11.31 -13.97
C ALA A 225 -7.44 11.53 -14.51
N PRO A 226 -7.86 12.78 -14.82
CA PRO A 226 -9.06 12.94 -15.61
C PRO A 226 -8.81 12.08 -16.84
N ALA A 227 -9.67 11.08 -17.06
CA ALA A 227 -9.72 10.41 -18.35
C ALA A 227 -9.72 11.55 -19.36
N THR A 228 -8.63 11.66 -20.12
CA THR A 228 -8.36 12.73 -21.05
C THR A 228 -9.67 13.02 -21.73
N SER A 229 -10.15 14.25 -21.50
CA SER A 229 -11.42 14.78 -21.96
C SER A 229 -11.82 14.08 -23.24
N ARG A 230 -12.93 13.33 -23.21
CA ARG A 230 -13.66 13.07 -24.44
C ARG A 230 -13.78 14.45 -25.09
N LEU A 231 -13.11 14.60 -26.24
CA LEU A 231 -13.13 15.81 -27.05
C LEU A 231 -14.56 16.36 -27.05
N PRO A 232 -14.75 17.69 -26.89
CA PRO A 232 -16.09 18.27 -26.97
C PRO A 232 -16.67 17.83 -28.31
N MET A 233 -17.69 16.98 -28.26
CA MET A 233 -18.45 16.62 -29.44
C MET A 233 -19.08 17.93 -29.91
N TRP A 234 -18.59 18.44 -31.04
CA TRP A 234 -19.03 19.67 -31.67
C TRP A 234 -20.56 19.71 -31.64
N PRO A 235 -21.20 20.77 -31.11
CA PRO A 235 -22.64 20.86 -31.21
C PRO A 235 -23.00 20.94 -32.68
N ARG A 236 -23.62 19.87 -33.20
CA ARG A 236 -24.27 19.87 -34.50
C ARG A 236 -25.25 21.04 -34.46
N GLN A 237 -24.95 22.13 -35.17
CA GLN A 237 -25.86 23.24 -35.35
C GLN A 237 -27.19 22.65 -35.84
N ARG A 238 -28.22 22.68 -35.00
CA ARG A 238 -29.58 22.55 -35.49
C ARG A 238 -29.85 23.77 -36.36
N PRO A 239 -30.33 23.64 -37.60
CA PRO A 239 -30.85 24.77 -38.33
C PRO A 239 -31.97 25.39 -37.50
N ARG A 240 -31.72 26.62 -37.07
CA ARG A 240 -32.65 27.50 -36.42
C ARG A 240 -33.79 27.72 -37.43
N GLY A 241 -35.01 27.35 -37.05
CA GLY A 241 -36.19 27.56 -37.88
C GLY A 241 -36.24 29.00 -38.37
N SER A 242 -36.03 29.18 -39.67
CA SER A 242 -36.24 30.45 -40.35
C SER A 242 -37.74 30.59 -40.59
N SER A 243 -38.34 31.44 -39.79
CA SER A 243 -39.64 32.07 -40.06
C SER A 243 -39.57 32.81 -41.39
N THR A 244 -40.08 32.21 -42.46
CA THR A 244 -40.48 32.88 -43.70
C THR A 244 -41.64 32.11 -44.34
N GLU A 245 -42.79 32.12 -43.67
CA GLU A 245 -44.10 31.86 -44.30
C GLU A 245 -45.20 32.51 -43.44
N ARG A 246 -44.98 33.79 -43.14
CA ARG A 246 -46.03 34.72 -42.69
C ARG A 246 -46.01 35.93 -43.60
N SER A 247 -46.24 35.67 -44.88
CA SER A 247 -46.47 36.70 -45.88
C SER A 247 -47.04 36.03 -47.12
N LEU A 248 -48.34 35.73 -47.07
CA LEU A 248 -49.30 35.73 -48.19
C LEU A 248 -50.52 34.88 -47.81
N GLN A 249 -51.47 35.50 -47.10
CA GLN A 249 -52.91 35.44 -47.37
C GLN A 249 -53.64 36.20 -46.24
N VAL A 250 -53.39 37.51 -46.23
CA VAL A 250 -54.47 38.48 -46.11
C VAL A 250 -55.25 38.36 -47.42
N PHE A 251 -56.58 38.37 -47.33
CA PHE A 251 -57.63 38.32 -48.35
C PHE A 251 -58.45 37.03 -48.38
N ARG A 252 -59.66 37.17 -47.79
CA ARG A 252 -60.97 36.64 -48.21
C ARG A 252 -61.07 35.19 -48.64
#